data_AF-A0A5N6PMV3-F1
#
_entry.id   AF-A0A5N6PMV3-F1
#
_cell.length_a   1.000
_cell.length_b   1.000
_cell.length_c   1.000
_cell.angle_alpha   90.00
_cell.angle_beta   90.00
_cell.angle_gamma   90.00
#
_symmetry.space_group_name_H-M   'P 1'
#
loop_
_entity.id
_entity.type
_entity.pdbx_description
1 polymer ?
#
loop_
_entity_poly.entity_id
_entity_poly.type
_entity_poly.pdbx_seq_one_letter_code
_entity_poly.pdbx_strand_id
1 'polypeptide(L)'
;MSLLPCPPSLADGEDDDGSGNHSPPAPPLSINPPAITSSSSRIPPGPVKLTARTCLYEICAQGHWNRPVFDCCNEEGPSNHRSFTYKVSIEIKEGSNSNLVVECIGKPKLSKKSAADSAAEGVLWYLVHLGYPKKPNRYMKLR
;
A
#
# COMPACT_ATOMS: atom_id res chain seq x y z
N MET A 1 -26.96 -24.64 5.49
CA MET A 1 -25.72 -25.05 4.80
C MET A 1 -26.09 -25.47 3.40
N SER A 2 -25.86 -24.61 2.41
CA SER A 2 -26.03 -24.98 1.01
C SER A 2 -24.94 -24.27 0.22
N LEU A 3 -23.92 -25.05 -0.11
CA LEU A 3 -22.79 -24.69 -0.96
C LEU A 3 -23.32 -24.46 -2.38
N LEU A 4 -23.03 -23.28 -2.94
CA LEU A 4 -23.18 -23.07 -4.38
C LEU A 4 -22.02 -23.80 -5.10
N PRO A 5 -22.29 -24.66 -6.10
CA PRO A 5 -21.25 -25.33 -6.87
C PRO A 5 -20.63 -24.39 -7.92
N CYS A 6 -19.31 -24.44 -8.08
CA CYS A 6 -18.62 -23.85 -9.22
C CYS A 6 -18.98 -24.61 -10.52
N PRO A 7 -19.18 -23.91 -11.65
CA PRO A 7 -19.31 -24.56 -12.95
C PRO A 7 -17.93 -25.03 -13.50
N PRO A 8 -17.92 -26.11 -14.32
CA PRO A 8 -16.72 -26.78 -14.80
C PRO A 8 -16.03 -26.09 -15.99
N SER A 9 -14.73 -26.36 -16.07
CA SER A 9 -13.80 -26.04 -17.15
C SER A 9 -14.28 -26.56 -18.51
N LEU A 10 -14.17 -25.73 -19.56
CA LEU A 10 -14.13 -26.20 -20.94
C LEU A 10 -12.68 -26.10 -21.43
N ALA A 11 -12.10 -27.26 -21.71
CA ALA A 11 -10.88 -27.43 -22.49
C ALA A 11 -11.26 -27.65 -23.96
N ASP A 12 -10.40 -27.23 -24.88
CA ASP A 12 -10.11 -27.78 -26.23
C ASP A 12 -8.98 -26.88 -26.80
N GLY A 13 -7.72 -27.31 -26.92
CA GLY A 13 -7.13 -28.13 -28.01
C GLY A 13 -6.20 -27.20 -28.84
N GLU A 14 -4.86 -27.26 -28.73
CA GLU A 14 -3.86 -28.13 -29.43
C GLU A 14 -3.47 -27.69 -30.86
N ASP A 15 -2.31 -27.04 -30.99
CA ASP A 15 -1.29 -27.14 -32.07
C ASP A 15 -0.02 -26.36 -31.60
N ASP A 16 1.09 -26.99 -31.19
CA ASP A 16 2.16 -27.69 -31.91
C ASP A 16 2.86 -26.84 -33.01
N ASP A 17 4.01 -26.24 -32.68
CA ASP A 17 5.20 -26.44 -33.52
C ASP A 17 6.49 -26.19 -32.70
N GLY A 18 7.41 -27.13 -32.82
CA GLY A 18 8.66 -27.18 -32.09
C GLY A 18 9.78 -26.39 -32.77
N SER A 19 10.70 -25.90 -31.95
CA SER A 19 12.11 -25.79 -32.36
C SER A 19 12.96 -25.81 -31.11
N GLY A 20 13.61 -26.95 -30.89
CA GLY A 20 14.64 -27.10 -29.89
C GLY A 20 15.86 -26.23 -30.21
N ASN A 21 16.65 -25.94 -29.18
CA ASN A 21 18.10 -25.86 -29.27
C ASN A 21 18.72 -25.99 -27.87
N HIS A 22 19.29 -27.18 -27.64
CA HIS A 22 20.43 -27.55 -26.80
C HIS A 22 21.04 -26.49 -25.86
N SER A 23 21.08 -26.81 -24.56
CA SER A 23 22.04 -26.26 -23.60
C SER A 23 23.47 -26.74 -23.88
N PRO A 24 24.47 -25.88 -23.60
CA PRO A 24 25.71 -26.31 -22.95
C PRO A 24 26.04 -25.43 -21.72
N PRO A 25 27.00 -25.84 -20.88
CA PRO A 25 26.98 -25.62 -19.43
C PRO A 25 27.51 -24.26 -18.97
N ALA A 26 27.18 -23.93 -17.71
CA ALA A 26 27.57 -22.72 -17.00
C ALA A 26 29.10 -22.51 -16.92
N PRO A 27 29.60 -21.28 -17.18
CA PRO A 27 30.91 -20.82 -16.73
C PRO A 27 30.82 -20.14 -15.34
N PRO A 28 31.94 -20.07 -14.57
CA PRO A 28 31.93 -19.73 -13.15
C PRO A 28 31.66 -18.25 -12.87
N LEU A 29 31.10 -18.02 -11.68
CA LEU A 29 30.77 -16.73 -11.06
C LEU A 29 31.98 -15.78 -11.03
N SER A 30 31.89 -14.68 -11.77
CA SER A 30 32.74 -13.50 -11.56
C SER A 30 31.95 -12.46 -10.77
N ILE A 31 32.28 -12.36 -9.49
CA ILE A 31 31.76 -11.36 -8.56
C ILE A 31 32.43 -10.03 -8.90
N ASN A 32 31.71 -9.17 -9.64
CA ASN A 32 31.94 -7.74 -9.63
C ASN A 32 30.63 -7.06 -9.20
N PRO A 33 30.60 -6.38 -8.04
CA PRO A 33 29.40 -5.68 -7.59
C PRO A 33 29.11 -4.46 -8.50
N PRO A 34 27.83 -4.15 -8.74
CA PRO A 34 27.43 -3.13 -9.70
C PRO A 34 27.75 -1.73 -9.16
N ALA A 35 28.53 -0.95 -9.92
CA ALA A 35 28.50 0.50 -9.80
C ALA A 35 27.19 1.01 -10.42
N ILE A 36 26.07 0.78 -9.72
CA ILE A 36 24.87 1.59 -9.91
C ILE A 36 25.23 3.00 -9.45
N THR A 37 25.69 3.81 -10.40
CA THR A 37 25.76 5.26 -10.26
C THR A 37 24.36 5.72 -9.85
N SER A 38 24.17 5.95 -8.55
CA SER A 38 23.01 6.64 -7.99
C SER A 38 22.94 8.02 -8.63
N SER A 39 22.27 8.11 -9.77
CA SER A 39 21.79 9.37 -10.33
C SER A 39 20.68 9.86 -9.40
N SER A 40 21.11 10.42 -8.26
CA SER A 40 20.30 11.23 -7.36
C SER A 40 19.86 12.46 -8.15
N SER A 41 18.81 12.25 -8.94
CA SER A 41 18.08 13.29 -9.63
C SER A 41 17.41 14.09 -8.51
N ARG A 42 18.05 15.20 -8.12
CA ARG A 42 17.48 16.19 -7.19
C ARG A 42 16.24 16.77 -7.86
N ILE A 43 15.09 16.13 -7.63
CA ILE A 43 13.80 16.66 -8.05
C ILE A 43 13.63 18.00 -7.32
N PRO A 44 13.49 19.13 -8.04
CA PRO A 44 13.19 20.41 -7.41
C PRO A 44 11.88 20.27 -6.61
N PRO A 45 11.74 20.90 -5.43
CA PRO A 45 10.48 20.91 -4.70
C PRO A 45 9.46 21.78 -5.46
N GLY A 46 8.87 21.20 -6.50
CA GLY A 46 7.63 21.71 -7.07
C GLY A 46 6.45 21.34 -6.15
N PRO A 47 5.26 21.91 -6.37
CA PRO A 47 4.06 21.54 -5.62
C PRO A 47 3.78 20.03 -5.78
N VAL A 48 4.17 19.24 -4.78
CA VAL A 48 3.91 17.80 -4.76
C VAL A 48 2.44 17.59 -4.45
N LYS A 49 1.71 16.90 -5.34
CA LYS A 49 0.35 16.46 -5.04
C LYS A 49 0.43 15.49 -3.86
N LEU A 50 -0.08 15.91 -2.69
CA LEU A 50 -0.08 15.06 -1.50
C LEU A 50 -1.03 13.89 -1.71
N THR A 51 -0.52 12.67 -1.52
CA THR A 51 -1.33 11.45 -1.58
C THR A 51 -2.03 11.22 -0.26
N ALA A 52 -3.16 10.49 -0.25
CA ALA A 52 -3.85 10.12 0.98
C ALA A 52 -2.91 9.44 1.98
N ARG A 53 -1.99 8.60 1.51
CA ARG A 53 -0.94 8.03 2.37
C ARG A 53 -0.05 9.08 3.01
N THR A 54 0.48 10.02 2.23
CA THR A 54 1.34 11.09 2.74
C THR A 54 0.63 11.92 3.80
N CYS A 55 -0.62 12.34 3.53
CA CYS A 55 -1.43 13.08 4.48
C CYS A 55 -1.66 12.28 5.78
N LEU A 56 -1.91 10.97 5.67
CA LEU A 56 -2.10 10.12 6.86
C LEU A 56 -0.82 10.04 7.70
N TYR A 57 0.35 9.90 7.08
CA TYR A 57 1.63 9.96 7.81
C TYR A 57 1.82 11.29 8.53
N GLU A 58 1.50 12.41 7.88
CA GLU A 58 1.62 13.74 8.47
C GLU A 58 0.70 13.90 9.68
N ILE A 59 -0.56 13.44 9.60
CA ILE A 59 -1.48 13.51 10.73
C ILE A 59 -0.99 12.64 11.90
N CYS A 60 -0.53 11.41 11.62
CA CYS A 60 0.05 10.55 12.66
C CYS A 60 1.28 11.19 13.32
N ALA A 61 2.15 11.83 12.53
CA ALA A 61 3.31 12.54 13.05
C ALA A 61 2.92 13.75 13.91
N GLN A 62 1.95 14.55 13.48
CA GLN A 62 1.41 15.68 14.25
C GLN A 62 0.72 15.24 15.54
N GLY A 63 0.07 14.08 15.52
CA GLY A 63 -0.59 13.47 16.69
C GLY A 63 0.35 12.73 17.64
N HIS A 64 1.65 12.63 17.32
CA HIS A 64 2.62 11.78 18.04
C HIS A 64 2.15 10.31 18.18
N TRP A 65 1.47 9.81 17.16
CA TRP A 65 0.98 8.44 17.08
C TRP A 65 2.00 7.53 16.41
N ASN A 66 1.76 6.22 16.54
CA ASN A 66 2.52 5.23 15.81
C ASN A 66 2.31 5.39 14.30
N ARG A 67 3.31 4.94 13.53
CA ARG A 67 3.26 4.98 12.07
C ARG A 67 2.08 4.13 11.55
N PRO A 68 1.30 4.60 10.57
CA PRO A 68 0.25 3.78 9.97
C PRO A 68 0.84 2.51 9.34
N VAL A 69 0.16 1.39 9.59
CA VAL A 69 0.48 0.07 9.05
C VAL A 69 -0.37 -0.18 7.81
N PHE A 70 0.25 -0.72 6.77
CA PHE A 70 -0.38 -0.99 5.47
C PHE A 70 -0.18 -2.45 5.11
N ASP A 71 -1.26 -3.21 5.11
CA ASP A 71 -1.24 -4.63 4.80
C ASP A 71 -1.94 -4.89 3.46
N CYS A 72 -1.30 -5.62 2.56
CA CYS A 72 -1.96 -6.11 1.35
C CYS A 72 -2.73 -7.37 1.72
N CYS A 73 -4.06 -7.27 1.82
CA CYS A 73 -4.90 -8.35 2.33
C CYS A 73 -5.41 -9.29 1.22
N ASN A 74 -5.50 -8.79 -0.01
CA ASN A 74 -5.96 -9.60 -1.14
C ASN A 74 -5.19 -9.24 -2.41
N GLU A 75 -4.80 -10.28 -3.15
CA GLU A 75 -4.19 -10.20 -4.47
C GLU A 75 -4.97 -11.16 -5.39
N GLU A 76 -5.94 -10.63 -6.12
CA GLU A 76 -6.90 -11.44 -6.87
C GLU A 76 -6.74 -11.28 -8.37
N GLY A 77 -6.92 -12.38 -9.11
CA GLY A 77 -6.97 -12.39 -10.57
C GLY A 77 -5.70 -12.92 -11.23
N PRO A 78 -5.79 -13.18 -12.55
CA PRO A 78 -4.64 -13.62 -13.34
C PRO A 78 -3.57 -12.54 -13.38
N SER A 79 -2.32 -12.92 -13.66
CA SER A 79 -1.14 -12.04 -13.60
C SER A 79 -1.33 -10.69 -14.33
N ASN A 80 -2.06 -10.70 -15.44
CA ASN A 80 -2.35 -9.53 -16.28
C ASN A 80 -3.55 -8.66 -15.84
N HIS A 81 -4.39 -9.13 -14.91
CA HIS A 81 -5.54 -8.38 -14.38
C HIS A 81 -5.62 -8.44 -12.85
N ARG A 82 -4.46 -8.53 -12.20
CA ARG A 82 -4.40 -8.63 -10.74
C ARG A 82 -4.89 -7.35 -10.09
N SER A 83 -5.84 -7.50 -9.17
CA SER A 83 -6.31 -6.44 -8.29
C SER A 83 -5.75 -6.64 -6.88
N PHE A 84 -5.51 -5.52 -6.21
CA PHE A 84 -4.91 -5.45 -4.88
C PHE A 84 -5.90 -4.76 -3.95
N THR A 85 -6.05 -5.31 -2.75
CA THR A 85 -6.79 -4.68 -1.66
C THR A 85 -5.86 -4.48 -0.48
N TYR A 86 -5.93 -3.30 0.12
CA TYR A 86 -5.11 -2.93 1.28
C TYR A 86 -5.99 -2.65 2.50
N LYS A 87 -5.48 -3.04 3.68
CA LYS A 87 -5.95 -2.55 4.97
C LYS A 87 -4.95 -1.54 5.52
N VAL A 88 -5.46 -0.49 6.13
CA VAL A 88 -4.68 0.48 6.90
C VAL A 88 -5.14 0.46 8.33
N SER A 89 -4.17 0.38 9.24
CA SER A 89 -4.42 0.42 10.68
C SER A 89 -3.59 1.53 11.33
N ILE A 90 -4.22 2.33 12.19
CA ILE A 90 -3.56 3.33 13.03
C ILE A 90 -3.98 3.17 14.48
N GLU A 91 -3.10 3.56 15.39
CA GLU A 91 -3.37 3.61 16.82
C GLU A 91 -3.35 5.07 17.28
N ILE A 92 -4.50 5.56 17.73
CA ILE A 92 -4.71 6.91 18.24
C ILE A 92 -4.62 6.86 19.76
N LYS A 93 -3.74 7.66 20.34
CA LYS A 93 -3.65 7.83 21.80
C LYS A 93 -4.65 8.90 22.24
N GLU A 94 -5.75 8.51 22.86
CA GLU A 94 -6.75 9.43 23.43
C GLU A 94 -6.54 9.48 24.96
N GLY A 95 -5.86 10.51 25.45
CA GLY A 95 -5.55 10.65 26.88
C GLY A 95 -4.45 9.68 27.37
N SER A 96 -4.40 9.47 28.69
CA SER A 96 -3.33 8.70 29.35
C SER A 96 -3.53 7.18 29.32
N ASN A 97 -4.77 6.69 29.15
CA ASN A 97 -5.11 5.28 29.37
C ASN A 97 -5.99 4.65 28.28
N SER A 98 -6.32 5.35 27.19
CA SER A 98 -7.12 4.79 26.10
C SER A 98 -6.41 4.92 24.75
N ASN A 99 -6.26 3.78 24.08
CA ASN A 99 -5.82 3.72 22.69
C ASN A 99 -7.00 3.30 21.82
N LEU A 100 -7.29 4.08 20.79
CA LEU A 100 -8.28 3.77 19.78
C LEU A 100 -7.55 3.25 18.54
N VAL A 101 -7.81 2.01 18.14
CA VAL A 101 -7.31 1.46 16.88
C VAL A 101 -8.36 1.73 15.80
N VAL A 102 -7.95 2.40 14.73
CA VAL A 102 -8.78 2.65 13.55
C VAL A 102 -8.24 1.80 12.42
N GLU A 103 -9.11 0.97 11.84
CA GLU A 103 -8.78 0.15 10.67
C GLU A 103 -9.72 0.47 9.51
N CYS A 104 -9.18 0.52 8.30
CA CYS A 104 -9.98 0.68 7.08
C CYS A 104 -9.45 -0.24 5.97
N ILE A 105 -10.36 -0.95 5.31
CA ILE A 105 -10.07 -1.74 4.11
C ILE A 105 -10.47 -0.91 2.90
N GLY A 106 -9.50 -0.65 2.01
CA GLY A 106 -9.70 0.12 0.80
C GLY A 106 -10.43 -0.67 -0.30
N LYS A 107 -10.76 0.02 -1.39
CA LYS A 107 -11.35 -0.63 -2.57
C LYS A 107 -10.28 -1.45 -3.31
N PRO A 108 -10.65 -2.56 -3.98
CA PRO A 108 -9.76 -3.26 -4.90
C PRO A 108 -9.28 -2.32 -6.01
N LYS A 109 -7.99 -2.32 -6.30
CA LYS A 109 -7.39 -1.51 -7.38
C LYS A 109 -6.35 -2.29 -8.16
N LEU A 110 -6.11 -1.89 -9.41
CA LEU A 110 -5.12 -2.52 -10.29
C LEU A 110 -3.65 -2.26 -9.88
N SER A 111 -3.39 -1.36 -8.92
CA SER A 111 -2.05 -1.14 -8.39
C SER A 111 -2.04 -1.07 -6.87
N LYS A 112 -1.00 -1.66 -6.27
CA LYS A 112 -0.76 -1.63 -4.82
C LYS A 112 -0.79 -0.21 -4.25
N LYS A 113 -0.19 0.74 -4.99
CA LYS A 113 -0.14 2.15 -4.60
C LYS A 113 -1.54 2.76 -4.46
N SER A 114 -2.38 2.59 -5.48
CA SER A 114 -3.73 3.15 -5.47
C SER A 114 -4.68 2.43 -4.50
N ALA A 115 -4.49 1.11 -4.30
CA ALA A 115 -5.21 0.36 -3.28
C ALA A 115 -4.89 0.89 -1.88
N ALA A 116 -3.60 1.10 -1.59
CA ALA A 116 -3.15 1.66 -0.32
C ALA A 116 -3.61 3.12 -0.11
N ASP A 117 -3.60 3.94 -1.17
CA ASP A 117 -4.17 5.30 -1.12
C ASP A 117 -5.69 5.27 -0.83
N SER A 118 -6.43 4.35 -1.44
CA SER A 118 -7.88 4.19 -1.19
C SER A 118 -8.19 3.79 0.25
N ALA A 119 -7.37 2.92 0.85
CA ALA A 119 -7.54 2.53 2.25
C ALA A 119 -7.17 3.70 3.19
N ALA A 120 -6.09 4.43 2.89
CA ALA A 120 -5.70 5.61 3.65
C ALA A 120 -6.76 6.72 3.60
N GLU A 121 -7.44 6.90 2.47
CA GLU A 121 -8.53 7.87 2.31
C GLU A 121 -9.69 7.60 3.29
N GLY A 122 -10.05 6.34 3.50
CA GLY A 122 -11.08 5.98 4.47
C GLY A 122 -10.68 6.29 5.92
N VAL A 123 -9.41 6.05 6.29
CA VAL A 123 -8.89 6.44 7.61
C VAL A 123 -8.88 7.95 7.77
N LEU A 124 -8.41 8.68 6.76
CA LEU A 124 -8.40 10.16 6.78
C LEU A 124 -9.81 10.73 6.95
N TRP A 125 -10.78 10.20 6.21
CA TRP A 125 -12.16 10.62 6.32
C TRP A 125 -12.64 10.47 7.77
N TYR A 126 -12.39 9.31 8.39
CA TYR A 126 -12.77 9.07 9.77
C TYR A 126 -12.06 10.01 10.76
N LEU A 127 -10.75 10.22 10.59
CA LEU A 127 -9.97 11.14 11.43
C LEU A 127 -10.49 12.58 11.36
N VAL A 128 -10.85 13.06 10.18
CA VAL A 128 -11.45 14.39 10.00
C VAL A 128 -12.79 14.49 10.71
N HIS A 129 -13.61 13.44 10.67
CA HIS A 129 -14.89 13.39 11.38
C HIS A 129 -14.72 13.36 12.91
N LEU A 130 -13.62 12.77 13.40
CA LEU A 130 -13.21 12.85 14.80
C LEU A 130 -12.59 14.20 15.19
N GLY A 131 -12.38 15.11 14.24
CA GLY A 131 -11.81 16.45 14.48
C GLY A 131 -10.29 16.50 14.47
N TYR A 132 -9.62 15.53 13.84
CA TYR A 132 -8.17 15.53 13.65
C TYR A 132 -7.73 16.16 12.32
N PRO A 133 -6.54 16.79 12.28
CA PRO A 133 -5.68 17.09 13.43
C PRO A 133 -6.32 18.14 14.35
N LYS A 134 -6.21 17.94 15.68
CA LYS A 134 -6.71 18.91 16.67
C LYS A 134 -5.91 20.20 16.51
N LYS A 135 -6.58 21.33 16.25
CA LYS A 135 -5.89 22.63 16.14
C LYS A 135 -5.15 22.89 17.46
N PRO A 136 -3.86 23.30 17.42
CA PRO A 136 -3.17 23.66 18.65
C PRO A 136 -3.92 24.81 19.31
N ASN A 137 -4.30 24.62 20.57
CA ASN A 137 -4.95 25.66 21.36
C ASN A 137 -3.93 26.79 21.60
N ARG A 138 -3.98 27.84 20.78
CA ARG A 138 -3.03 28.98 20.83
C ARG A 138 -3.12 29.80 22.12
N TYR A 139 -4.00 29.43 23.06
CA TYR A 139 -4.25 30.15 24.31
C TYR A 139 -3.42 29.68 25.52
N MET A 140 -2.51 28.72 25.37
CA MET A 140 -1.59 28.32 26.46
C MET A 140 -0.24 29.04 26.45
N LYS A 141 -0.16 30.23 25.82
CA LYS A 141 1.01 31.12 25.89
C LYS A 141 0.75 32.31 26.83
N LEU A 142 0.47 32.02 28.10
CA LEU A 142 0.56 32.97 29.20
C LEU A 142 1.05 32.24 30.45
N ARG A 143 2.37 32.16 30.60
CA ARG A 143 3.06 32.26 31.90
C ARG A 143 4.53 32.55 31.70
#